data_AF-A0A914VBS5-F1
#
_entry.id   AF-A0A914VBS5-F1
#
_cell.length_a   1.000
_cell.length_b   1.000
_cell.length_c   1.000
_cell.angle_alpha   90.00
_cell.angle_beta   90.00
_cell.angle_gamma   90.00
#
_symmetry.space_group_name_H-M   'P 1'
#
loop_
_entity.id
_entity.type
_entity.pdbx_description
1 polymer ?
#
loop_
_entity_poly.entity_id
_entity_poly.type
_entity_poly.pdbx_seq_one_letter_code
_entity_poly.pdbx_strand_id
1 'polypeptide(L)'
;MFVRTATRGETQCPHIDKTSLKDGKILIADNHASSIRLPVINLDALLNQEHSPVSVDKLECSMTVEGRLTKVRGHLREDGWVECESRSYTYEQQVATLDVNLFLTAGGSFVIDKTTVTLYKCRLLHSDCSRCLTLDPMYQCTWCGGGCNFREFCPVGSLPDRETADSICDRPVVESFEPMSGPLEGGTRVTITGRDLGTRMD
;
A
#
# COMPACT_ATOMS: atom_id res chain seq x y z
N MET A 1 41.09 -2.06 -35.12
CA MET A 1 40.04 -1.14 -34.65
C MET A 1 38.83 -1.98 -34.30
N PHE A 2 38.72 -2.41 -33.05
CA PHE A 2 37.60 -3.23 -32.58
C PHE A 2 36.59 -2.30 -31.92
N VAL A 3 35.45 -2.08 -32.57
CA VAL A 3 34.30 -1.41 -31.96
C VAL A 3 33.74 -2.39 -30.93
N ARG A 4 34.00 -2.12 -29.64
CA ARG A 4 33.33 -2.82 -28.54
C ARG A 4 31.89 -2.36 -28.51
N THR A 5 30.98 -3.13 -29.09
CA THR A 5 29.55 -3.06 -28.80
C THR A 5 29.36 -3.47 -27.34
N ALA A 6 29.14 -2.48 -26.47
CA ALA A 6 28.75 -2.72 -25.09
C ALA A 6 27.36 -3.37 -25.08
N THR A 7 27.30 -4.66 -24.75
CA THR A 7 26.05 -5.32 -24.37
C THR A 7 25.64 -4.76 -23.00
N ARG A 8 24.79 -3.73 -23.01
CA ARG A 8 24.21 -3.13 -21.81
C ARG A 8 23.38 -4.20 -21.09
N GLY A 9 23.84 -4.67 -19.94
CA GLY A 9 23.18 -5.72 -19.18
C GLY A 9 21.83 -5.25 -18.62
N GLU A 10 20.92 -6.20 -18.40
CA GLU A 10 19.55 -6.00 -17.88
C GLU A 10 19.50 -5.16 -16.58
N THR A 11 20.58 -5.16 -15.80
CA THR A 11 20.74 -4.42 -14.54
C THR A 11 21.16 -2.95 -14.70
N GLN A 12 21.42 -2.48 -15.91
CA GLN A 12 21.86 -1.11 -16.20
C GLN A 12 20.75 -0.20 -16.71
N CYS A 13 19.55 -0.75 -16.93
CA CYS A 13 18.38 0.03 -17.31
C CYS A 13 17.79 0.74 -16.08
N PRO A 14 17.27 1.97 -16.27
CA PRO A 14 16.45 2.61 -15.25
C PRO A 14 15.24 1.77 -14.91
N HIS A 15 15.02 1.52 -13.62
CA HIS A 15 13.89 0.72 -13.16
C HIS A 15 13.51 1.12 -11.73
N ILE A 16 12.28 0.78 -11.36
CA ILE A 16 11.76 0.95 -10.00
C ILE A 16 12.27 -0.22 -9.15
N ASP A 17 13.01 0.10 -8.10
CA ASP A 17 13.52 -0.90 -7.17
C ASP A 17 12.48 -1.31 -6.13
N LYS A 18 11.78 -2.40 -6.43
CA LYS A 18 10.75 -2.94 -5.53
C LYS A 18 11.31 -3.47 -4.21
N THR A 19 12.61 -3.76 -4.12
CA THR A 19 13.21 -4.30 -2.89
C THR A 19 13.38 -3.24 -1.81
N SER A 20 13.48 -1.97 -2.20
CA SER A 20 13.52 -0.82 -1.31
C SER A 20 12.14 -0.38 -0.80
N LEU A 21 11.05 -0.98 -1.30
CA LEU A 21 9.69 -0.73 -0.82
C LEU A 21 9.38 -1.57 0.42
N LYS A 22 8.66 -1.00 1.39
CA LYS A 22 8.20 -1.72 2.57
C LYS A 22 7.29 -2.89 2.14
N ASP A 23 7.69 -4.11 2.48
CA ASP A 23 7.04 -5.37 2.07
C ASP A 23 6.86 -5.53 0.54
N GLY A 24 7.64 -4.78 -0.25
CA GLY A 24 7.55 -4.79 -1.72
C GLY A 24 6.26 -4.17 -2.28
N LYS A 25 5.51 -3.41 -1.48
CA LYS A 25 4.18 -2.90 -1.83
C LYS A 25 4.09 -1.39 -1.80
N ILE A 26 3.23 -0.85 -2.67
CA ILE A 26 2.79 0.54 -2.63
C ILE A 26 1.29 0.51 -2.33
N LEU A 27 0.90 1.01 -1.17
CA LEU A 27 -0.48 1.02 -0.72
C LEU A 27 -1.05 2.44 -0.75
N ILE A 28 -2.23 2.61 -1.32
CA ILE A 28 -2.94 3.89 -1.36
C ILE A 28 -4.35 3.72 -0.80
N ALA A 29 -4.67 4.47 0.25
CA ALA A 29 -6.02 4.47 0.82
C ALA A 29 -7.01 5.11 -0.14
N ASP A 30 -8.17 4.50 -0.30
CA ASP A 30 -9.27 5.00 -1.11
C ASP A 30 -9.67 6.42 -0.69
N ASN A 31 -9.81 7.29 -1.70
CA ASN A 31 -10.16 8.70 -1.57
C ASN A 31 -9.26 9.53 -0.64
N HIS A 32 -8.06 9.06 -0.33
CA HIS A 32 -7.05 9.81 0.41
C HIS A 32 -6.04 10.45 -0.53
N ALA A 33 -5.67 11.70 -0.29
CA ALA A 33 -4.66 12.40 -1.08
C ALA A 33 -3.25 11.94 -0.65
N SER A 34 -2.64 11.05 -1.44
CA SER A 34 -1.34 10.45 -1.11
C SER A 34 -0.25 10.87 -2.09
N SER A 35 0.90 11.28 -1.56
CA SER A 35 2.16 11.38 -2.31
C SER A 35 2.76 9.98 -2.48
N ILE A 36 3.26 9.66 -3.68
CA ILE A 36 3.83 8.34 -3.98
C ILE A 36 5.33 8.49 -4.16
N ARG A 37 6.14 7.80 -3.36
CA ARG A 37 7.59 7.79 -3.48
C ARG A 37 8.06 6.49 -4.15
N LEU A 38 8.78 6.62 -5.26
CA LEU A 38 9.29 5.52 -6.06
C LEU A 38 10.83 5.50 -5.98
N PRO A 39 11.46 4.43 -5.47
CA PRO A 39 12.90 4.26 -5.56
C PRO A 39 13.27 3.91 -7.00
N VAL A 40 14.00 4.78 -7.70
CA VAL A 40 14.39 4.56 -9.10
C VAL A 40 15.89 4.44 -9.19
N ILE A 41 16.38 3.32 -9.72
CA ILE A 41 17.80 3.05 -9.92
C ILE A 41 18.17 3.41 -11.37
N ASN A 42 19.42 3.85 -11.61
CA ASN A 42 19.99 4.16 -12.93
C ASN A 42 19.23 5.22 -13.75
N LEU A 43 18.47 6.12 -13.11
CA LEU A 43 17.74 7.17 -13.83
C LEU A 43 18.68 8.17 -14.52
N ASP A 44 19.82 8.45 -13.89
CA ASP A 44 20.92 9.26 -14.40
C ASP A 44 21.44 8.77 -15.76
N ALA A 45 21.38 7.46 -16.02
CA ALA A 45 21.79 6.86 -17.28
C ALA A 45 20.93 7.31 -18.49
N LEU A 46 19.71 7.81 -18.26
CA LEU A 46 18.88 8.48 -19.27
C LEU A 46 19.11 9.99 -19.31
N LEU A 47 19.36 10.61 -18.16
CA LEU A 47 19.50 12.07 -18.06
C LEU A 47 20.80 12.58 -18.69
N ASN A 48 21.86 11.77 -18.64
CA ASN A 48 23.19 12.15 -19.11
C ASN A 48 23.42 11.85 -20.60
N GLN A 49 22.38 11.52 -21.39
CA GLN A 49 22.51 11.29 -22.83
C GLN A 49 22.33 12.58 -23.63
N GLU A 50 23.25 12.89 -24.55
CA GLU A 50 23.02 13.91 -25.57
C GLU A 50 21.82 13.50 -26.44
N HIS A 51 20.86 14.42 -26.63
CA HIS A 51 19.55 14.18 -27.25
C HIS A 51 18.60 13.27 -26.45
N SER A 52 18.74 13.20 -25.12
CA SER A 52 17.81 12.42 -24.30
C SER A 52 16.36 12.88 -24.47
N PRO A 53 15.41 11.96 -24.76
CA PRO A 53 13.98 12.27 -24.74
C PRO A 53 13.45 12.52 -23.31
N VAL A 54 14.30 12.31 -22.30
CA VAL A 54 13.97 12.35 -20.87
C VAL A 54 14.59 13.58 -20.23
N SER A 55 13.73 14.44 -19.68
CA SER A 55 14.12 15.58 -18.84
C SER A 55 13.59 15.35 -17.43
N VAL A 56 14.42 15.60 -16.42
CA VAL A 56 14.05 15.47 -14.99
C VAL A 56 12.80 16.29 -14.67
N ASP A 57 12.67 17.45 -15.31
CA ASP A 57 11.56 18.39 -15.10
C ASP A 57 10.25 17.93 -15.73
N LYS A 58 10.27 16.81 -16.48
CA LYS A 58 9.13 16.24 -17.20
C LYS A 58 8.82 14.81 -16.75
N LEU A 59 9.20 14.43 -15.54
CA LEU A 59 8.76 13.18 -14.93
C LEU A 59 7.27 13.26 -14.59
N GLU A 60 6.55 12.20 -14.89
CA GLU A 60 5.12 12.10 -14.68
C GLU A 60 4.76 10.68 -14.21
N CYS A 61 3.98 10.60 -13.14
CA CYS A 61 3.40 9.35 -12.65
C CYS A 61 1.96 9.27 -13.13
N SER A 62 1.57 8.13 -13.69
CA SER A 62 0.20 7.94 -14.16
C SER A 62 -0.34 6.56 -13.85
N MET A 63 -1.64 6.49 -13.58
CA MET A 63 -2.35 5.23 -13.42
C MET A 63 -3.79 5.38 -13.92
N THR A 64 -4.36 4.29 -14.39
CA THR A 64 -5.76 4.23 -14.81
C THR A 64 -6.53 3.39 -13.80
N VAL A 65 -7.49 4.02 -13.13
CA VAL A 65 -8.37 3.34 -12.16
C VAL A 65 -9.77 3.34 -12.77
N GLU A 66 -10.30 2.14 -13.08
CA GLU A 66 -11.64 1.95 -13.67
C GLU A 66 -11.91 2.84 -14.90
N GLY A 67 -10.92 2.93 -15.79
CA GLY A 67 -11.01 3.74 -17.01
C GLY A 67 -10.69 5.23 -16.83
N ARG A 68 -10.53 5.71 -15.59
CA ARG A 68 -10.11 7.09 -15.30
C ARG A 68 -8.59 7.18 -15.22
N LEU A 69 -7.97 7.74 -16.26
CA LEU A 69 -6.56 8.08 -16.26
C LEU A 69 -6.30 9.30 -15.35
N THR A 70 -5.36 9.15 -14.43
CA THR A 70 -4.85 10.25 -13.60
C THR A 70 -3.35 10.38 -13.83
N LYS A 71 -2.90 11.59 -14.12
CA LYS A 71 -1.50 11.93 -14.35
C LYS A 71 -1.09 13.04 -13.39
N VAL A 72 0.04 12.87 -12.72
CA VAL A 72 0.61 13.83 -11.78
C VAL A 72 2.08 14.03 -12.08
N ARG A 73 2.63 15.19 -11.73
CA ARG A 73 4.05 15.45 -11.92
C ARG A 73 4.86 14.63 -10.91
N GLY A 74 5.98 14.08 -11.36
CA GLY A 74 7.00 13.46 -10.52
C GLY A 74 8.16 14.43 -10.33
N HIS A 75 8.73 14.43 -9.13
CA HIS A 75 9.88 15.25 -8.79
C HIS A 75 11.02 14.34 -8.33
N LEU A 76 12.18 14.44 -8.96
CA LEU A 76 13.38 13.75 -8.50
C LEU A 76 13.89 14.40 -7.21
N ARG A 77 14.09 13.61 -6.16
CA ARG A 77 14.64 14.05 -4.88
C ARG A 77 16.13 13.75 -4.81
N GLU A 78 16.82 14.41 -3.86
CA GLU A 78 18.27 14.28 -3.69
C GLU A 78 18.71 12.85 -3.32
N ASP A 79 17.82 12.07 -2.70
CA ASP A 79 18.06 10.66 -2.36
C ASP A 79 17.88 9.70 -3.56
N GLY A 80 17.59 10.22 -4.76
CA GLY A 80 17.36 9.43 -5.97
C GLY A 80 15.93 8.89 -6.09
N TRP A 81 15.03 9.21 -5.15
CA TRP A 81 13.64 8.79 -5.23
C TRP A 81 12.84 9.78 -6.07
N VAL A 82 11.92 9.26 -6.87
CA VAL A 82 10.92 10.08 -7.56
C VAL A 82 9.70 10.21 -6.66
N GLU A 83 9.35 11.44 -6.29
CA GLU A 83 8.13 11.74 -5.54
C GLU A 83 7.05 12.29 -6.48
N CYS A 84 5.99 11.52 -6.66
CA CYS A 84 4.80 11.91 -7.40
C CYS A 84 3.93 12.84 -6.54
N GLU A 85 3.41 13.92 -7.14
CA GLU A 85 2.53 14.86 -6.44
C GLU A 85 1.31 14.17 -5.84
N SER A 86 0.85 14.72 -4.69
CA SER A 86 -0.27 14.16 -3.95
C SER A 86 -1.56 14.21 -4.75
N ARG A 87 -2.27 13.08 -4.78
CA ARG A 87 -3.57 12.97 -5.46
C ARG A 87 -4.42 11.89 -4.80
N SER A 88 -5.74 12.10 -4.83
CA SER A 88 -6.70 11.09 -4.40
C SER A 88 -7.13 10.18 -5.54
N TYR A 89 -7.20 8.89 -5.23
CA TYR A 89 -7.62 7.82 -6.14
C TYR A 89 -8.79 7.09 -5.52
N THR A 90 -9.77 6.70 -6.34
CA THR A 90 -10.94 5.98 -5.85
C THR A 90 -11.46 5.01 -6.91
N TYR A 91 -12.17 3.99 -6.45
CA TYR A 91 -12.76 2.94 -7.27
C TYR A 91 -14.15 2.55 -6.74
N GLU A 92 -15.08 2.19 -7.62
CA GLU A 92 -16.48 1.92 -7.29
C GLU A 92 -16.71 0.50 -6.76
N GLN A 93 -15.91 -0.47 -7.21
CA GLN A 93 -16.04 -1.87 -6.80
C GLN A 93 -16.05 -2.04 -5.27
N GLN A 94 -16.92 -2.93 -4.80
CA GLN A 94 -17.07 -3.29 -3.37
C GLN A 94 -16.10 -4.41 -2.98
N VAL A 95 -14.82 -4.22 -3.30
CA VAL A 95 -13.72 -5.12 -2.94
C VAL A 95 -12.77 -4.40 -1.99
N ALA A 96 -12.07 -5.14 -1.12
CA ALA A 96 -11.18 -4.55 -0.13
C ALA A 96 -9.91 -3.93 -0.73
N THR A 97 -9.43 -4.52 -1.82
CA THR A 97 -8.21 -4.12 -2.51
C THR A 97 -8.41 -4.17 -4.02
N LEU A 98 -7.76 -3.26 -4.74
CA LEU A 98 -7.72 -3.20 -6.20
C LEU A 98 -6.28 -2.89 -6.64
N ASP A 99 -5.68 -3.82 -7.38
CA ASP A 99 -4.34 -3.64 -7.93
C ASP A 99 -4.38 -2.93 -9.28
N VAL A 100 -3.58 -1.86 -9.42
CA VAL A 100 -3.45 -1.07 -10.64
C VAL A 100 -1.98 -0.87 -11.00
N ASN A 101 -1.70 -0.67 -12.28
CA ASN A 101 -0.36 -0.34 -12.73
C ASN A 101 -0.13 1.17 -12.65
N LEU A 102 0.91 1.56 -11.92
CA LEU A 102 1.51 2.89 -12.00
C LEU A 102 2.61 2.86 -13.05
N PHE A 103 2.57 3.84 -13.95
CA PHE A 103 3.59 4.08 -14.97
C PHE A 103 4.37 5.33 -14.60
N LEU A 104 5.69 5.18 -14.51
CA LEU A 104 6.61 6.31 -14.46
C LEU A 104 7.02 6.65 -15.89
N THR A 105 6.72 7.87 -16.31
CA THR A 105 6.97 8.36 -17.66
C THR A 105 7.78 9.62 -17.65
N ALA A 106 8.45 9.90 -18.76
CA ALA A 106 9.13 11.17 -19.00
C ALA A 106 8.75 11.74 -20.35
N GLY A 107 8.64 13.06 -20.43
CA GLY A 107 8.39 13.76 -21.70
C GLY A 107 7.05 13.39 -22.36
N GLY A 108 6.08 12.91 -21.59
CA GLY A 108 4.72 12.62 -22.05
C GLY A 108 4.47 11.20 -22.57
N SER A 109 5.45 10.55 -23.19
CA SER A 109 5.25 9.24 -23.87
C SER A 109 6.32 8.19 -23.57
N PHE A 110 7.49 8.57 -23.05
CA PHE A 110 8.56 7.62 -22.76
C PHE A 110 8.30 6.94 -21.42
N VAL A 111 7.97 5.65 -21.43
CA VAL A 111 7.80 4.84 -20.22
C VAL A 111 9.18 4.46 -19.69
N ILE A 112 9.51 4.91 -18.49
CA ILE A 112 10.74 4.54 -17.79
C ILE A 112 10.57 3.14 -17.22
N ASP A 113 9.53 2.95 -16.41
CA ASP A 113 9.17 1.66 -15.83
C ASP A 113 7.73 1.67 -15.33
N LYS A 114 7.23 0.51 -14.90
CA LYS A 114 5.92 0.34 -14.27
C LYS A 114 6.00 -0.52 -13.01
N THR A 115 5.13 -0.22 -12.06
CA THR A 115 4.97 -1.02 -10.85
C THR A 115 3.49 -1.17 -10.48
N THR A 116 3.19 -2.14 -9.63
CA THR A 116 1.83 -2.38 -9.13
C THR A 116 1.61 -1.56 -7.87
N VAL A 117 0.45 -0.91 -7.80
CA VAL A 117 -0.03 -0.16 -6.65
C VAL A 117 -1.35 -0.79 -6.21
N THR A 118 -1.50 -1.02 -4.92
CA THR A 118 -2.73 -1.56 -4.34
C THR A 118 -3.53 -0.43 -3.71
N LEU A 119 -4.68 -0.13 -4.32
CA LEU A 119 -5.71 0.72 -3.74
C LEU A 119 -6.50 -0.09 -2.72
N TYR A 120 -6.81 0.46 -1.54
CA TYR A 120 -7.53 -0.30 -0.51
C TYR A 120 -8.57 0.54 0.24
N LYS A 121 -9.60 -0.15 0.74
CA LYS A 121 -10.67 0.42 1.56
C LYS A 121 -10.64 -0.20 2.95
N CYS A 122 -10.24 0.55 3.98
CA CYS A 122 -10.21 0.06 5.37
C CYS A 122 -11.51 -0.62 5.80
N ARG A 123 -12.67 -0.03 5.41
CA ARG A 123 -14.01 -0.56 5.75
C ARG A 123 -14.29 -1.96 5.21
N LEU A 124 -13.61 -2.35 4.14
CA LEU A 124 -13.79 -3.63 3.49
C LEU A 124 -12.65 -4.62 3.81
N LEU A 125 -11.54 -4.14 4.39
CA LEU A 125 -10.49 -5.02 4.92
C LEU A 125 -11.03 -5.81 6.13
N HIS A 126 -11.69 -5.13 7.08
CA HIS A 126 -12.40 -5.77 8.18
C HIS A 126 -13.61 -4.96 8.65
N SER A 127 -14.67 -5.68 9.02
CA SER A 127 -15.89 -5.15 9.64
C SER A 127 -15.82 -5.12 11.17
N ASP A 128 -14.90 -5.88 11.76
CA ASP A 128 -14.83 -6.08 13.22
C ASP A 128 -13.78 -5.13 13.84
N CYS A 129 -14.10 -4.57 15.00
CA CYS A 129 -13.25 -3.58 15.68
C CYS A 129 -11.86 -4.14 15.99
N SER A 130 -11.82 -5.27 16.70
CA SER A 130 -10.56 -5.98 17.01
C SER A 130 -9.72 -6.25 15.77
N ARG A 131 -10.33 -6.82 14.71
CA ARG A 131 -9.60 -7.15 13.47
C ARG A 131 -9.08 -5.90 12.76
N CYS A 132 -9.85 -4.82 12.74
CA CYS A 132 -9.40 -3.53 12.21
C CYS A 132 -8.18 -3.01 12.96
N LEU A 133 -8.17 -3.10 14.29
CA LEU A 133 -7.06 -2.62 15.13
C LEU A 133 -5.82 -3.53 15.06
N THR A 134 -6.00 -4.80 14.69
CA THR A 134 -4.89 -5.75 14.47
C THR A 134 -4.39 -5.77 13.03
N LEU A 135 -4.95 -4.96 12.12
CA LEU A 135 -4.42 -4.83 10.76
C LEU A 135 -2.95 -4.43 10.79
N ASP A 136 -2.22 -4.83 9.75
CA ASP A 136 -0.84 -4.40 9.59
C ASP A 136 -0.78 -2.85 9.63
N PRO A 137 0.08 -2.25 10.47
CA PRO A 137 0.21 -0.80 10.58
C PRO A 137 0.48 -0.09 9.24
N MET A 138 0.97 -0.79 8.21
CA MET A 138 1.15 -0.25 6.86
C MET A 138 -0.16 0.23 6.21
N TYR A 139 -1.31 -0.33 6.58
CA TYR A 139 -2.62 0.13 6.08
C TYR A 139 -3.13 1.36 6.82
N GLN A 140 -2.52 1.71 7.97
CA GLN A 140 -2.91 2.87 8.78
C GLN A 140 -4.43 2.96 9.04
N CYS A 141 -5.12 1.82 9.07
CA CYS A 141 -6.52 1.75 9.42
C CYS A 141 -6.69 1.83 10.94
N THR A 142 -7.84 2.35 11.38
CA THR A 142 -8.20 2.47 12.79
C THR A 142 -9.70 2.38 12.94
N TRP A 143 -10.18 2.08 14.15
CA TRP A 143 -11.60 2.03 14.44
C TRP A 143 -12.09 3.39 14.93
N CYS A 144 -13.01 4.01 14.19
CA CYS A 144 -13.64 5.28 14.59
C CYS A 144 -15.02 5.41 13.93
N GLY A 145 -15.95 6.14 14.55
CA GLY A 145 -17.29 6.34 13.98
C GLY A 145 -18.07 5.05 13.73
N GLY A 146 -17.80 3.99 14.49
CA GLY A 146 -18.46 2.68 14.37
C GLY A 146 -17.98 1.81 13.20
N GLY A 147 -16.81 2.09 12.62
CA GLY A 147 -16.24 1.26 11.56
C GLY A 147 -14.74 1.40 11.38
N CYS A 148 -14.18 0.54 10.53
CA CYS A 148 -12.76 0.59 10.18
C CYS A 148 -12.48 1.67 9.13
N ASN A 149 -11.77 2.72 9.49
CA ASN A 149 -11.51 3.87 8.63
C ASN A 149 -10.00 4.12 8.50
N PHE A 150 -9.59 4.79 7.43
CA PHE A 150 -8.23 5.30 7.33
C PHE A 150 -8.01 6.36 8.40
N ARG A 151 -6.87 6.31 9.12
CA ARG A 151 -6.62 7.11 10.32
C ARG A 151 -6.85 8.60 10.12
N GLU A 152 -6.48 9.16 8.98
CA GLU A 152 -6.62 10.59 8.69
C GLU A 152 -8.07 11.03 8.44
N PHE A 153 -9.01 10.10 8.23
CA PHE A 153 -10.44 10.41 8.13
C PHE A 153 -11.13 10.45 9.50
N CYS A 154 -10.43 10.07 10.58
CA CYS A 154 -10.97 10.09 11.92
C CYS A 154 -10.72 11.46 12.60
N PRO A 155 -11.71 12.02 13.33
CA PRO A 155 -11.51 13.23 14.12
C PRO A 155 -10.37 13.10 15.13
N VAL A 156 -9.64 14.20 15.34
CA VAL A 156 -8.62 14.30 16.40
C VAL A 156 -9.25 13.97 17.76
N GLY A 157 -8.67 13.02 18.49
CA GLY A 157 -9.19 12.54 19.79
C GLY A 157 -10.17 11.37 19.72
N SER A 158 -10.58 10.93 18.52
CA SER A 158 -11.38 9.71 18.33
C SER A 158 -10.53 8.45 18.08
N LEU A 159 -9.22 8.61 18.09
CA LEU A 159 -8.29 7.51 17.84
C LEU A 159 -8.14 6.67 19.10
N PRO A 160 -8.30 5.34 19.01
CA PRO A 160 -7.97 4.44 20.11
C PRO A 160 -6.49 4.56 20.45
N ASP A 161 -6.19 4.79 21.74
CA ASP A 161 -4.84 4.56 22.25
C ASP A 161 -4.60 3.06 22.35
N ARG A 162 -3.33 2.61 22.25
CA ARG A 162 -2.98 1.17 22.27
C ARG A 162 -3.45 0.45 23.54
N GLU A 163 -3.64 1.16 24.63
CA GLU A 163 -4.12 0.62 25.91
C GLU A 163 -5.65 0.55 26.01
N THR A 164 -6.37 1.26 25.15
CA THR A 164 -7.85 1.35 25.17
C THR A 164 -8.52 0.53 24.07
N ALA A 165 -7.76 -0.17 23.22
CA ALA A 165 -8.32 -1.07 22.20
C ALA A 165 -9.34 -2.06 22.77
N ASP A 166 -9.04 -2.64 23.94
CA ASP A 166 -9.92 -3.59 24.66
C ASP A 166 -11.16 -2.89 25.28
N SER A 167 -11.13 -1.57 25.46
CA SER A 167 -12.24 -0.76 25.98
C SER A 167 -13.09 -0.08 24.90
N ILE A 168 -12.61 -0.08 23.64
CA ILE A 168 -13.23 0.61 22.50
C ILE A 168 -14.03 -0.35 21.64
N CYS A 169 -13.61 -1.61 21.57
CA CYS A 169 -14.38 -2.66 20.93
C CYS A 169 -15.48 -3.18 21.88
N ASP A 170 -16.55 -3.72 21.29
CA ASP A 170 -17.59 -4.39 22.07
C ASP A 170 -17.03 -5.59 22.85
N ARG A 171 -17.82 -6.11 23.80
CA ARG A 171 -17.44 -7.30 24.56
C ARG A 171 -17.13 -8.47 23.61
N PRO A 172 -16.12 -9.31 23.91
CA PRO A 172 -15.80 -10.50 23.12
C PRO A 172 -17.02 -11.39 22.94
N VAL A 173 -17.20 -11.92 21.73
CA VAL A 173 -18.27 -12.87 21.40
C VAL A 173 -17.65 -14.12 20.82
N VAL A 174 -17.92 -15.27 21.45
CA VAL A 174 -17.62 -16.58 20.89
C VAL A 174 -18.73 -16.96 19.93
N GLU A 175 -18.39 -17.17 18.67
CA GLU A 175 -19.33 -17.57 17.62
C GLU A 175 -19.42 -19.09 17.50
N SER A 176 -18.28 -19.78 17.60
CA SER A 176 -18.21 -21.24 17.58
C SER A 176 -16.96 -21.77 18.27
N PHE A 177 -16.96 -23.06 18.61
CA PHE A 177 -15.77 -23.78 19.04
C PHE A 177 -15.83 -25.25 18.66
N GLU A 178 -14.66 -25.85 18.40
CA GLU A 178 -14.52 -27.25 18.05
C GLU A 178 -13.27 -27.87 18.69
N PRO A 179 -13.30 -29.16 19.10
CA PRO A 179 -14.46 -30.05 19.10
C PRO A 179 -15.41 -29.77 20.29
N MET A 180 -16.69 -30.13 20.15
CA MET A 180 -17.69 -29.99 21.23
C MET A 180 -17.58 -31.04 22.34
N SER A 181 -16.66 -32.01 22.20
CA SER A 181 -16.40 -33.06 23.19
C SER A 181 -14.93 -33.48 23.15
N GLY A 182 -14.44 -34.07 24.24
CA GLY A 182 -13.08 -34.57 24.34
C GLY A 182 -12.89 -35.54 25.51
N PRO A 183 -11.76 -36.28 25.55
CA PRO A 183 -11.40 -37.19 26.64
C PRO A 183 -11.29 -36.49 28.00
N LEU A 184 -11.62 -37.22 29.07
CA LEU A 184 -11.53 -36.74 30.46
C LEU A 184 -10.08 -36.46 30.88
N GLU A 185 -9.13 -37.18 30.29
CA GLU A 185 -7.70 -37.05 30.49
C GLU A 185 -7.13 -35.73 29.96
N GLY A 186 -7.91 -34.98 29.17
CA GLY A 186 -7.50 -33.72 28.57
C GLY A 186 -6.66 -33.89 27.31
N GLY A 187 -5.85 -32.89 26.99
CA GLY A 187 -5.05 -32.86 25.75
C GLY A 187 -5.83 -32.47 24.49
N THR A 188 -7.14 -32.22 24.61
CA THR A 188 -7.98 -31.76 23.50
C THR A 188 -7.58 -30.35 23.06
N ARG A 189 -7.14 -30.22 21.81
CA ARG A 189 -6.92 -28.91 21.17
C ARG A 189 -8.28 -28.35 20.76
N VAL A 190 -8.69 -27.27 21.42
CA VAL A 190 -9.92 -26.55 21.08
C VAL A 190 -9.59 -25.36 20.17
N THR A 191 -10.32 -25.24 19.08
CA THR A 191 -10.32 -24.10 18.18
C THR A 191 -11.57 -23.27 18.49
N ILE A 192 -11.38 -22.03 18.95
CA ILE A 192 -12.47 -21.08 19.22
C ILE A 192 -12.47 -20.05 18.10
N THR A 193 -13.63 -19.82 17.50
CA THR A 193 -13.87 -18.76 16.53
C THR A 193 -14.82 -17.74 17.12
N GLY A 194 -14.50 -16.46 16.96
CA GLY A 194 -15.27 -15.38 17.50
C GLY A 194 -14.75 -14.03 17.04
N ARG A 195 -15.30 -12.98 17.63
CA ARG A 195 -15.04 -11.58 17.31
C ARG A 195 -14.77 -10.83 18.61
N ASP A 196 -13.90 -9.83 18.49
CA ASP A 196 -13.44 -9.02 19.62
C ASP A 196 -12.77 -9.86 20.72
N LEU A 197 -12.21 -11.01 20.32
CA LEU A 197 -11.32 -11.82 21.14
C LEU A 197 -10.01 -11.04 21.32
N GLY A 198 -9.48 -11.02 22.54
CA GLY A 198 -8.36 -10.15 22.95
C GLY A 198 -7.19 -10.13 21.97
N THR A 199 -6.52 -8.97 21.89
CA THR A 199 -5.48 -8.71 20.88
C THR A 199 -4.09 -9.23 21.25
N ARG A 200 -3.95 -9.80 22.45
CA ARG A 200 -2.69 -10.32 23.02
C ARG A 200 -2.93 -11.66 23.71
N MET A 201 -1.91 -12.51 23.67
CA MET A 201 -1.84 -13.72 24.50
C MET A 201 -0.83 -13.42 25.60
N ASP A 202 -1.30 -13.37 26.85
CA ASP A 202 -0.49 -13.10 28.04
C ASP A 202 0.03 -14.39 28.67
#